data_AF-A0A975CJZ9-F1
#
_entry.id   AF-A0A975CJZ9-F1
#
_cell.length_a   1.000
_cell.length_b   1.000
_cell.length_c   1.000
_cell.angle_alpha   90.00
_cell.angle_beta   90.00
_cell.angle_gamma   90.00
#
_symmetry.space_group_name_H-M   'P 1'
#
loop_
_entity.id
_entity.type
_entity.pdbx_description
1 polymer ?
#
loop_
_entity_poly.entity_id
_entity_poly.type
_entity_poly.pdbx_seq_one_letter_code
_entity_poly.pdbx_strand_id
1 'polypeptide(L)'
;MRVQSESQLEKYGKKAQNIKNNCNIKCYYGGLGQETFELEKVLGKFEYEDAKTKQVRQRSLMTASEIRELKDEILIIPSGEKPIKVKVKPAYQQPQLMKRLALEPVEEDNLIAPLAYTTQYIDLDSYREEKPNSNNNSQDETSSTTLS
;
A
#
# COMPACT_ATOMS: atom_id res chain seq x y z
N MET A 1 4.98 0.26 4.65
CA MET A 1 5.90 -0.88 4.79
C MET A 1 6.06 -1.18 6.26
N ARG A 2 5.89 -2.45 6.70
CA ARG A 2 6.16 -2.86 8.08
C ARG A 2 7.48 -3.61 8.12
N VAL A 3 8.36 -3.21 9.02
CA VAL A 3 9.66 -3.82 9.26
C VAL A 3 9.73 -4.12 10.75
N GLN A 4 10.22 -5.30 11.13
CA GLN A 4 10.36 -5.66 12.55
C GLN A 4 11.75 -5.36 13.10
N SER A 5 12.77 -5.45 12.26
CA SER A 5 14.13 -5.05 12.59
C SER A 5 14.83 -4.48 11.37
N GLU A 6 15.71 -3.51 11.59
CA GLU A 6 16.49 -2.90 10.52
C GLU A 6 17.40 -3.89 9.78
N SER A 7 17.82 -4.97 10.42
CA SER A 7 18.58 -6.07 9.80
C SER A 7 17.80 -6.76 8.67
N GLN A 8 16.46 -6.69 8.67
CA GLN A 8 15.67 -7.20 7.54
C GLN A 8 15.86 -6.34 6.28
N LEU A 9 16.15 -5.05 6.46
CA LEU A 9 16.43 -4.14 5.35
C LEU A 9 17.88 -4.21 4.89
N GLU A 10 18.82 -4.67 5.71
CA GLU A 10 20.23 -4.84 5.31
C GLU A 10 20.42 -5.75 4.10
N LYS A 11 19.48 -6.67 3.84
CA LYS A 11 19.43 -7.49 2.62
C LYS A 11 19.45 -6.67 1.32
N TYR A 12 18.96 -5.43 1.37
CA TYR A 12 18.93 -4.51 0.23
C TYR A 12 20.22 -3.66 0.12
N GLY A 13 21.19 -3.86 1.00
CA GLY A 13 22.48 -3.14 1.01
C GLY A 13 22.29 -1.62 1.04
N LYS A 14 23.00 -0.90 0.17
CA LYS A 14 22.90 0.57 0.08
C LYS A 14 21.48 1.08 -0.25
N LYS A 15 20.65 0.26 -0.92
CA LYS A 15 19.26 0.64 -1.25
C LYS A 15 18.36 0.69 -0.01
N ALA A 16 18.72 -0.01 1.05
CA ALA A 16 18.01 0.00 2.33
C ALA A 16 17.87 1.41 2.89
N GLN A 17 18.95 2.18 2.87
CA GLN A 17 18.97 3.54 3.40
C GLN A 17 18.09 4.47 2.57
N ASN A 18 18.08 4.31 1.25
CA ASN A 18 17.23 5.09 0.37
C ASN A 18 15.74 4.80 0.63
N ILE A 19 15.39 3.53 0.85
CA ILE A 19 14.02 3.13 1.19
C ILE A 19 13.61 3.75 2.55
N LYS A 20 14.46 3.69 3.56
CA LYS A 20 14.20 4.32 4.87
C LYS A 20 14.04 5.84 4.77
N ASN A 21 14.85 6.50 3.96
CA ASN A 21 14.82 7.96 3.79
C ASN A 21 13.58 8.42 3.00
N ASN A 22 13.14 7.64 2.01
CA ASN A 22 11.93 7.93 1.24
C ASN A 22 10.62 7.71 2.03
N CYS A 23 10.67 7.11 3.23
CA CYS A 23 9.49 6.99 4.08
C CYS A 23 9.15 8.34 4.73
N ASN A 24 8.06 8.96 4.28
CA ASN A 24 7.59 10.25 4.80
C ASN A 24 7.16 10.18 6.27
N ILE A 25 6.60 9.05 6.71
CA ILE A 25 6.13 8.86 8.09
C ILE A 25 6.77 7.59 8.63
N LYS A 26 7.41 7.69 9.79
CA LYS A 26 8.02 6.57 10.50
C LYS A 26 7.30 6.37 11.83
N CYS A 27 6.76 5.18 12.05
CA CYS A 27 6.07 4.82 13.27
C CYS A 27 6.92 3.82 14.05
N TYR A 28 7.27 4.18 15.29
CA TYR A 28 8.05 3.36 16.20
C TYR A 28 7.14 2.86 17.33
N TYR A 29 7.21 1.56 17.58
CA TYR A 29 6.51 0.89 18.67
C TYR A 29 7.50 0.62 19.81
N GLY A 30 6.99 0.39 21.02
CA GLY A 30 7.82 -0.07 22.14
C GLY A 30 8.48 -1.43 21.89
N GLY A 31 9.46 -1.78 22.71
CA GLY A 31 10.16 -3.08 22.63
C GLY A 31 11.25 -3.19 21.55
N LEU A 32 11.62 -2.09 20.90
CA LEU A 32 12.73 -2.07 19.93
C LEU A 32 14.09 -2.21 20.66
N GLY A 33 15.04 -2.90 20.02
CA GLY A 33 16.35 -3.21 20.59
C GLY A 33 17.38 -2.08 20.42
N GLN A 34 18.33 -2.27 19.50
CA GLN A 34 19.40 -1.31 19.21
C GLN A 34 18.87 0.02 18.64
N GLU A 35 17.78 -0.05 17.88
CA GLU A 35 17.15 1.06 17.14
C GLU A 35 16.68 2.19 18.07
N THR A 36 16.42 1.90 19.34
CA THR A 36 15.99 2.93 20.31
C THR A 36 17.08 3.95 20.62
N PHE A 37 18.36 3.56 20.52
CA PHE A 37 19.47 4.48 20.70
C PHE A 37 19.63 5.43 19.52
N GLU A 38 19.35 4.95 18.30
CA GLU A 38 19.32 5.79 17.10
C GLU A 38 18.12 6.73 17.16
N LEU A 39 16.98 6.23 17.60
CA LEU A 39 15.76 7.01 17.77
C LEU A 39 15.92 8.13 18.81
N GLU A 40 16.60 7.88 19.93
CA GLU A 40 16.97 8.91 20.90
C GLU A 40 17.80 10.02 20.26
N LYS A 41 18.77 9.67 19.39
CA LYS A 41 19.57 10.67 18.66
C LYS A 41 18.72 11.45 17.65
N VAL A 42 17.78 10.80 16.97
CA VAL A 42 16.88 11.43 16.00
C VAL A 42 15.91 12.41 16.66
N LEU A 43 15.39 12.06 17.85
CA LEU A 43 14.52 12.95 18.63
C LEU A 43 15.25 14.19 19.17
N GLY A 44 16.55 14.06 19.40
CA GLY A 44 17.40 15.15 19.85
C GLY A 44 17.29 15.43 21.35
N LYS A 45 17.88 16.56 21.75
CA LYS A 45 17.98 17.02 23.14
C LYS A 45 17.28 18.35 23.28
N PHE A 46 16.71 18.58 24.46
CA PHE A 46 16.22 19.89 24.87
C PHE A 46 17.10 20.44 25.98
N GLU A 47 17.23 21.76 26.00
CA GLU A 47 17.92 22.48 27.06
C GLU A 47 16.89 22.99 28.05
N TYR A 48 17.18 22.85 29.33
CA TYR A 48 16.37 23.45 30.39
C TYR A 48 17.27 24.10 31.44
N GLU A 49 16.81 25.23 31.97
CA GLU A 49 17.44 25.87 33.11
C GLU A 49 16.95 25.21 34.39
N ASP A 50 17.88 24.68 35.18
CA ASP A 50 17.56 24.09 36.47
C ASP A 50 17.25 25.21 37.48
N ALA A 51 16.01 25.25 37.96
CA ALA A 51 15.50 26.31 38.83
C ALA A 51 16.31 26.49 40.13
N LYS A 52 17.03 25.45 40.58
CA LYS A 52 17.84 25.52 41.81
C LYS A 52 19.25 26.04 41.59
N THR A 53 19.87 25.69 40.46
CA THR A 53 21.29 25.98 40.19
C THR A 53 21.50 27.05 39.14
N LYS A 54 20.43 27.50 38.46
CA LYS A 54 20.46 28.41 37.30
C LYS A 54 21.43 27.96 36.20
N GLN A 55 21.77 26.68 36.17
CA GLN A 55 22.63 26.11 35.13
C GLN A 55 21.76 25.57 34.00
N VAL A 56 22.17 25.87 32.77
CA VAL A 56 21.58 25.30 31.55
C VAL A 56 22.06 23.84 31.45
N ARG A 57 21.11 22.90 31.47
CA ARG A 57 21.38 21.46 31.32
C ARG A 57 20.72 20.94 30.06
N GLN A 58 21.41 20.07 29.35
CA GLN A 58 20.88 19.38 28.17
C GLN A 58 20.39 17.98 28.58
N ARG A 59 19.16 17.63 28.17
CA ARG A 59 18.58 16.29 28.36
C ARG A 59 17.94 15.80 27.05
N SER A 60 18.04 14.51 26.77
CA SER A 60 17.31 13.89 25.65
C SER A 60 15.80 14.10 25.81
N LEU A 61 15.10 14.40 24.71
CA LEU A 61 13.64 14.58 24.74
C LEU A 61 12.92 13.32 25.23
N MET A 62 13.41 12.17 24.79
CA MET A 62 13.01 10.85 25.28
C MET A 62 14.23 9.93 25.24
N THR A 63 14.52 9.29 26.37
CA THR A 63 15.66 8.38 26.50
C THR A 63 15.36 7.03 25.86
N ALA A 64 16.39 6.29 25.44
CA ALA A 64 16.22 4.94 24.89
C ALA A 64 15.42 4.01 25.83
N SER A 65 15.58 4.13 27.14
CA SER A 65 14.80 3.36 28.13
C SER A 65 13.32 3.71 28.10
N GLU A 66 12.98 5.00 28.08
CA GLU A 66 11.59 5.47 27.99
C GLU A 66 10.92 5.01 26.68
N ILE A 67 11.67 5.00 25.57
CA ILE A 67 11.19 4.49 24.27
C ILE A 67 10.90 2.98 24.35
N ARG A 68 11.77 2.20 24.98
CA ARG A 68 11.58 0.74 25.12
C ARG A 68 10.35 0.39 25.95
N GLU A 69 10.08 1.18 26.98
CA GLU A 69 9.00 0.95 27.94
C GLU A 69 7.64 1.51 27.49
N LEU A 70 7.53 2.05 26.27
CA LEU A 70 6.25 2.48 25.70
C LEU A 70 5.26 1.31 25.67
N LYS A 71 4.18 1.42 26.46
CA LYS A 71 3.05 0.48 26.52
C LYS A 71 1.82 1.15 25.94
N ASP A 72 1.19 0.52 24.95
CA ASP A 72 0.00 1.04 24.25
C ASP A 72 0.17 2.47 23.69
N GLU A 73 1.41 2.87 23.45
CA GLU A 73 1.81 4.17 22.93
C GLU A 73 2.75 3.97 21.76
N ILE A 74 2.58 4.80 20.72
CA ILE A 74 3.43 4.83 19.54
C ILE A 74 4.04 6.20 19.38
N LEU A 75 5.25 6.22 18.83
CA LEU A 75 5.92 7.43 18.42
C LEU A 75 5.84 7.55 16.90
N ILE A 76 5.26 8.64 16.43
CA ILE A 76 5.12 8.96 15.03
C ILE A 76 6.10 10.10 14.71
N ILE A 77 7.01 9.85 13.78
CA ILE A 77 7.97 10.83 13.27
C ILE A 77 7.62 11.12 11.81
N PRO A 78 6.79 12.15 11.56
CA PRO A 78 6.60 12.71 10.22
C PRO A 78 7.85 13.46 9.74
N SER A 79 8.11 13.44 8.44
CA SER A 79 9.20 14.20 7.82
C SER A 79 8.86 15.69 7.82
N GLY A 80 9.71 16.51 8.47
CA GLY A 80 9.55 17.96 8.50
C GLY A 80 8.61 18.51 9.59
N GLU A 81 7.98 17.64 10.37
CA GLU A 81 7.09 18.03 11.47
C GLU A 81 7.60 17.49 12.82
N LYS A 82 7.01 17.98 13.92
CA LYS A 82 7.39 17.56 15.27
C LYS A 82 6.93 16.12 15.53
N PRO A 83 7.77 15.29 16.18
CA PRO A 83 7.36 13.96 16.62
C PRO A 83 6.12 13.99 17.51
N ILE A 84 5.20 13.04 17.29
CA ILE A 84 3.94 12.94 18.00
C ILE A 84 3.90 11.61 18.76
N LYS A 85 3.67 11.69 20.06
CA LYS A 85 3.39 10.52 20.90
C LYS A 85 1.88 10.31 20.97
N VAL A 86 1.41 9.14 20.52
CA VAL A 86 -0.02 8.84 20.43
C VAL A 86 -0.34 7.55 21.18
N LYS A 87 -1.43 7.54 21.94
CA LYS A 87 -1.98 6.33 22.56
C LYS A 87 -2.75 5.53 21.52
N VAL A 88 -2.45 4.24 21.42
CA VAL A 88 -3.12 3.32 20.51
C VAL A 88 -3.92 2.28 21.28
N LYS A 89 -5.01 1.83 20.66
CA LYS A 89 -5.77 0.67 21.12
C LYS A 89 -5.67 -0.41 20.06
N PRO A 90 -5.41 -1.67 20.42
CA PRO A 90 -5.37 -2.74 19.45
C PRO A 90 -6.75 -2.96 18.81
N ALA A 91 -6.75 -3.38 17.56
CA ALA A 91 -7.98 -3.47 16.75
C ALA A 91 -9.08 -4.34 17.38
N TYR A 92 -8.70 -5.42 18.08
CA TYR A 92 -9.65 -6.33 18.73
C TYR A 92 -10.40 -5.70 19.91
N GLN A 93 -9.89 -4.61 20.50
CA GLN A 93 -10.59 -3.84 21.53
C GLN A 93 -11.53 -2.78 20.95
N GLN A 94 -11.54 -2.60 19.63
CA GLN A 94 -12.33 -1.59 18.95
C GLN A 94 -13.56 -2.26 18.31
N PRO A 95 -14.75 -2.22 18.94
CA PRO A 95 -15.92 -2.96 18.48
C PRO A 95 -16.39 -2.53 17.09
N GLN A 96 -16.18 -1.26 16.73
CA GLN A 96 -16.48 -0.74 15.38
C GLN A 96 -15.64 -1.42 14.30
N LEU A 97 -14.35 -1.68 14.56
CA LEU A 97 -13.48 -2.36 13.60
C LEU A 97 -13.81 -3.84 13.50
N MET A 98 -14.10 -4.50 14.63
CA MET A 98 -14.54 -5.89 14.64
C MET A 98 -15.86 -6.07 13.87
N LYS A 99 -16.81 -5.14 14.04
CA LYS A 99 -18.07 -5.15 13.28
C LYS A 99 -17.83 -5.04 11.78
N ARG A 100 -16.88 -4.21 11.34
CA ARG A 100 -16.52 -4.05 9.93
C ARG A 100 -15.77 -5.26 9.38
N LEU A 101 -14.94 -5.90 10.20
CA LEU A 101 -14.20 -7.10 9.81
C LEU A 101 -15.10 -8.33 9.66
N ALA A 102 -16.21 -8.36 10.40
CA ALA A 102 -17.24 -9.40 10.32
C ALA A 102 -18.29 -9.16 9.21
N LEU A 103 -18.13 -8.11 8.39
CA LEU A 103 -18.99 -7.93 7.23
C LEU A 103 -18.58 -8.93 6.15
N GLU A 104 -19.54 -9.74 5.70
CA GLU A 104 -19.35 -10.57 4.52
C GLU A 104 -19.25 -9.69 3.28
N PRO A 105 -18.41 -10.07 2.29
CA PRO A 105 -18.40 -9.38 1.01
C PRO A 105 -19.81 -9.44 0.41
N VAL A 106 -20.31 -8.29 -0.04
CA VAL A 106 -21.55 -8.26 -0.81
C VAL A 106 -21.23 -9.00 -2.11
N GLU A 107 -21.80 -10.19 -2.29
CA GLU A 107 -21.77 -10.89 -3.57
C GLU A 107 -22.50 -9.98 -4.58
N GLU A 108 -21.74 -9.29 -5.43
CA GLU A 108 -22.25 -8.46 -6.53
C GLU A 108 -23.06 -9.27 -7.56
N ASP A 109 -23.09 -10.59 -7.41
CA ASP A 109 -23.79 -11.56 -8.25
C ASP A 109 -25.32 -11.35 -8.28
N ASN A 110 -25.90 -10.61 -7.32
CA ASN A 110 -27.34 -10.36 -7.26
C ASN A 110 -27.81 -9.04 -7.92
N LEU A 111 -26.93 -8.26 -8.54
CA LEU A 111 -27.31 -6.95 -9.14
C LEU A 111 -27.20 -6.87 -10.67
N ILE A 112 -26.68 -7.91 -11.33
CA ILE A 112 -26.65 -7.97 -12.79
C ILE A 112 -27.56 -9.12 -13.20
N ALA A 113 -28.85 -8.83 -13.36
CA ALA A 113 -29.69 -9.69 -14.19
C ALA A 113 -28.93 -9.90 -15.52
N PRO A 114 -28.73 -11.13 -16.00
CA PRO A 114 -27.95 -11.37 -17.20
C PRO A 114 -28.62 -10.60 -18.34
N LEU A 115 -28.02 -9.48 -18.73
CA LEU A 115 -28.43 -8.71 -19.89
C LEU A 115 -28.28 -9.67 -21.08
N ALA A 116 -29.42 -10.08 -21.65
CA ALA A 116 -29.46 -10.92 -22.81
C ALA A 116 -28.96 -10.11 -24.02
N TYR A 117 -27.64 -10.04 -24.18
CA TYR A 117 -27.03 -9.43 -25.35
C TYR A 117 -27.28 -10.34 -26.56
N THR A 118 -28.13 -9.92 -27.49
CA THR A 118 -28.26 -10.57 -28.79
C THR A 118 -27.24 -9.93 -29.73
N THR A 119 -26.16 -10.63 -30.04
CA THR A 119 -25.25 -10.20 -31.11
C THR A 119 -25.91 -10.48 -32.45
N GLN A 120 -26.35 -9.43 -33.14
CA GLN A 120 -26.74 -9.53 -34.54
C GLN A 120 -25.51 -9.21 -35.40
N TYR A 121 -25.10 -10.16 -36.23
CA TYR A 121 -24.07 -9.90 -37.22
C TYR A 121 -24.65 -8.99 -38.29
N ILE A 122 -24.01 -7.83 -38.50
CA ILE A 122 -24.31 -6.98 -39.64
C ILE A 122 -23.75 -7.69 -40.86
N ASP A 123 -24.60 -7.96 -41.84
CA ASP A 123 -24.18 -8.52 -43.11
C ASP A 123 -23.36 -7.46 -43.86
N LEU A 124 -22.10 -7.77 -44.13
CA LEU A 124 -21.14 -6.84 -44.74
C LEU A 124 -21.16 -6.94 -46.27
N ASP A 125 -21.90 -7.90 -46.83
CA ASP A 125 -21.96 -8.11 -48.28
C ASP A 125 -22.57 -6.89 -49.01
N SER A 126 -23.46 -6.14 -48.36
CA SER A 126 -24.02 -4.90 -48.91
C SER A 126 -23.03 -3.73 -48.98
N TYR A 127 -21.87 -3.83 -48.33
CA TYR A 127 -20.81 -2.81 -48.33
C TYR A 127 -19.60 -3.21 -49.18
N ARG A 128 -19.67 -4.37 -49.82
CA ARG A 128 -18.64 -4.82 -50.74
C ARG A 128 -18.85 -4.07 -52.06
N GLU A 129 -18.15 -2.95 -52.23
CA GLU A 129 -18.14 -2.25 -53.52
C GLU A 129 -17.77 -3.24 -54.62
N GLU A 130 -18.70 -3.46 -55.55
CA GLU A 130 -18.46 -4.25 -56.75
C GLU A 130 -17.36 -3.56 -57.55
N LYS A 131 -16.13 -4.10 -57.45
CA LYS A 131 -15.09 -3.74 -58.41
C LYS A 131 -15.63 -4.09 -59.81
N PRO A 132 -15.62 -3.15 -60.77
CA PRO A 132 -16.09 -3.44 -62.12
C PRO A 132 -15.27 -4.58 -62.70
N ASN A 133 -15.94 -5.72 -62.88
CA ASN A 133 -15.34 -6.95 -63.36
C ASN A 133 -15.15 -6.84 -64.88
N SER A 134 -13.92 -6.58 -65.33
CA SER A 134 -13.55 -6.76 -66.73
C SER A 134 -13.42 -8.27 -67.01
N ASN A 135 -14.45 -8.81 -67.65
CA ASN A 135 -14.57 -10.15 -68.21
C ASN A 135 -13.27 -10.74 -68.80
N ASN A 136 -13.03 -12.03 -68.58
CA ASN A 136 -13.36 -13.09 -69.56
C ASN A 136 -12.91 -14.50 -69.09
N ASN A 137 -13.89 -15.41 -69.03
CA ASN A 137 -13.93 -16.86 -69.32
C ASN A 137 -12.63 -17.69 -69.11
N SER A 138 -12.69 -18.86 -68.45
CA SER A 138 -13.34 -20.06 -69.00
C SER A 138 -13.45 -21.19 -67.96
N GLN A 139 -14.61 -21.87 -68.01
CA GLN A 139 -14.84 -23.32 -67.90
C GLN A 139 -14.50 -24.10 -66.63
N ASP A 140 -15.58 -24.70 -66.09
CA ASP A 140 -15.75 -26.11 -65.72
C ASP A 140 -14.72 -26.77 -64.79
N GLU A 141 -15.17 -27.21 -63.61
CA GLU A 141 -15.56 -28.61 -63.37
C GLU A 141 -15.88 -28.87 -61.88
N THR A 142 -17.11 -29.34 -61.67
CA THR A 142 -17.57 -30.44 -60.80
C THR A 142 -17.04 -30.69 -59.37
N SER A 143 -18.03 -31.13 -58.57
CA SER A 143 -17.94 -32.19 -57.54
C SER A 143 -17.77 -31.77 -56.07
N SER A 144 -18.93 -31.70 -55.41
CA SER A 144 -19.26 -32.33 -54.11
C SER A 144 -18.13 -32.97 -53.29
N THR A 145 -18.14 -32.75 -51.98
CA THR A 145 -18.30 -33.82 -50.96
C THR A 145 -18.59 -33.20 -49.60
N THR A 146 -19.75 -33.57 -49.05
CA THR A 146 -20.15 -33.49 -47.64
C THR A 146 -19.28 -34.41 -46.78
N LEU A 147 -18.91 -34.02 -45.57
CA LEU A 147 -18.71 -35.01 -44.50
C LEU A 147 -19.17 -34.46 -43.16
N SER A 148 -19.93 -35.33 -42.51
CA SER A 148 -20.26 -35.33 -41.09
C SER A 148 -19.07 -35.84 -40.29
#